data_AF-A0A968DZC3-F1
#
_entry.id   AF-A0A968DZC3-F1
#
_cell.length_a   1.000
_cell.length_b   1.000
_cell.length_c   1.000
_cell.angle_alpha   90.00
_cell.angle_beta   90.00
_cell.angle_gamma   90.00
#
_symmetry.space_group_name_H-M   'P 1'
#
loop_
_entity.id
_entity.type
_entity.pdbx_description
1 polymer ?
#
loop_
_entity_poly.entity_id
_entity_poly.type
_entity_poly.pdbx_seq_one_letter_code
_entity_poly.pdbx_strand_id
1 'polypeptide(L)'
;LLIGGGMACCGAAFEAMKWVEEARKQGVELKVKLVDKAAMSRSGAVAQGLSAINTYMGENDPSDYVRYVRQDLMGITREDLVYDVGRHVDDSVHNFERWGLPI
;
A
#
# COMPACT_ATOMS: atom_id res chain seq x y z
N LEU A 1 8.02 6.76 -13.42
CA LEU A 1 6.91 7.74 -13.44
C LEU A 1 5.76 7.14 -12.64
N LEU A 2 5.23 7.86 -11.66
CA LEU A 2 4.07 7.49 -10.86
C LEU A 2 2.91 8.41 -11.26
N ILE A 3 1.74 7.84 -11.58
CA ILE A 3 0.57 8.58 -12.07
C ILE A 3 -0.57 8.39 -11.07
N GLY A 4 -0.93 9.47 -10.37
CA GLY A 4 -1.91 9.50 -9.29
C GLY A 4 -1.26 9.78 -7.93
N GLY A 5 -1.94 10.58 -7.10
CA GLY A 5 -1.49 10.97 -5.74
C GLY A 5 -2.23 10.30 -4.59
N GLY A 6 -2.94 9.18 -4.84
CA GLY A 6 -3.70 8.46 -3.82
C GLY A 6 -2.89 7.40 -3.06
N MET A 7 -3.58 6.63 -2.21
CA MET A 7 -2.97 5.63 -1.30
C MET A 7 -1.91 4.74 -1.95
N ALA A 8 -2.22 4.12 -3.10
CA ALA A 8 -1.31 3.20 -3.78
C ALA A 8 -0.02 3.87 -4.25
N CYS A 9 -0.11 5.03 -4.90
CA CYS A 9 1.07 5.73 -5.40
C CYS A 9 1.86 6.45 -4.31
N CYS A 10 1.21 6.89 -3.21
CA CYS A 10 1.92 7.40 -2.04
C CYS A 10 2.77 6.29 -1.38
N GLY A 11 2.23 5.08 -1.23
CA GLY A 11 3.00 3.92 -0.77
C GLY A 11 4.14 3.55 -1.72
N ALA A 12 3.88 3.53 -3.03
CA ALA A 12 4.92 3.28 -4.04
C ALA A 12 6.03 4.34 -4.00
N ALA A 13 5.67 5.62 -3.85
CA ALA A 13 6.65 6.71 -3.75
C ALA A 13 7.48 6.61 -2.46
N PHE A 14 6.86 6.26 -1.33
CA PHE A 14 7.55 6.04 -0.06
C PHE A 14 8.59 4.92 -0.19
N GLU A 15 8.17 3.74 -0.64
CA GLU A 15 9.06 2.58 -0.73
C GLU A 15 10.14 2.75 -1.80
N ALA A 16 9.80 3.36 -2.96
CA ALA A 16 10.74 3.53 -4.06
C ALA A 16 11.99 4.31 -3.66
N MET A 17 11.90 5.28 -2.74
CA MET A 17 13.05 6.11 -2.37
C MET A 17 14.18 5.31 -1.72
N LYS A 18 13.86 4.32 -0.88
CA LYS A 18 14.86 3.39 -0.32
C LYS A 18 15.63 2.68 -1.43
N TRP A 19 14.92 2.18 -2.44
CA TRP A 19 15.54 1.44 -3.55
C TRP A 19 16.30 2.35 -4.51
N VAL A 20 15.86 3.61 -4.68
CA VAL A 20 16.62 4.63 -5.44
C VAL A 20 17.96 4.93 -4.77
N GLU A 21 18.00 4.99 -3.43
CA GLU A 21 19.26 5.18 -2.70
C GLU A 21 20.20 3.98 -2.85
N GLU A 22 19.67 2.75 -2.76
CA GLU A 22 20.47 1.54 -3.00
C GLU A 22 20.99 1.45 -4.44
N ALA A 23 20.15 1.78 -5.43
CA ALA A 23 20.57 1.85 -6.84
C ALA A 23 21.68 2.90 -7.04
N ARG A 24 21.58 4.05 -6.37
CA ARG A 24 22.61 5.10 -6.43
C ARG A 24 23.95 4.62 -5.88
N LYS A 25 23.97 3.84 -4.80
CA LYS A 25 25.21 3.24 -4.26
C LYS A 25 25.88 2.28 -5.27
N GLN A 26 25.09 1.66 -6.13
CA GLN A 26 25.57 0.79 -7.21
C GLN A 26 25.91 1.55 -8.50
N GLY A 27 25.92 2.90 -8.46
CA GLY A 27 26.20 3.74 -9.62
C GLY A 27 25.05 3.87 -10.60
N VAL A 28 23.85 3.42 -10.25
CA VAL A 28 22.64 3.54 -11.09
C VAL A 28 21.83 4.76 -10.65
N GLU A 29 21.68 5.74 -11.54
CA GLU A 29 20.86 6.91 -11.27
C GLU A 29 19.42 6.69 -11.73
N LEU A 30 18.49 6.65 -10.77
CA LEU A 30 17.07 6.53 -11.03
C LEU A 30 16.36 7.87 -10.77
N LYS A 31 15.54 8.30 -11.72
CA LYS A 31 14.70 9.49 -11.60
C LYS A 31 13.25 9.09 -11.37
N VAL A 32 12.71 9.47 -10.20
CA VAL A 32 11.29 9.28 -9.87
C VAL A 32 10.55 10.61 -10.07
N LYS A 33 9.42 10.55 -10.77
CA LYS A 33 8.49 11.67 -10.94
C LYS A 33 7.10 11.17 -10.59
N LEU A 34 6.40 11.87 -9.70
CA LEU A 34 4.98 11.67 -9.41
C LEU A 34 4.19 12.82 -10.02
N VAL A 35 3.08 12.49 -10.67
CA VAL A 35 2.12 13.47 -11.18
C VAL A 35 0.73 13.11 -10.65
N ASP A 36 -0.02 14.11 -10.19
CA ASP A 36 -1.40 13.94 -9.77
C ASP A 36 -2.28 15.02 -10.40
N LYS A 37 -3.54 14.68 -10.70
CA LYS A 37 -4.49 15.62 -11.32
C LYS A 37 -5.07 16.63 -10.32
N ALA A 38 -4.96 16.33 -9.02
CA ALA A 38 -5.49 17.14 -7.93
C ALA A 38 -4.35 17.54 -6.98
N ALA A 39 -4.70 18.02 -5.78
CA ALA A 39 -3.74 18.28 -4.73
C ALA A 39 -3.55 17.04 -3.85
N MET A 40 -2.33 16.50 -3.81
CA MET A 40 -2.00 15.27 -3.09
C MET A 40 -2.40 15.27 -1.61
N SER A 41 -2.48 16.44 -0.97
CA SER A 41 -2.88 16.55 0.44
C SER A 41 -4.27 15.97 0.73
N ARG A 42 -5.18 15.98 -0.25
CA ARG A 42 -6.56 15.49 -0.13
C ARG A 42 -7.11 14.84 -1.41
N SER A 43 -6.24 14.41 -2.33
CA SER A 43 -6.65 13.73 -3.56
C SER A 43 -7.17 12.31 -3.32
N GLY A 44 -8.10 11.85 -4.14
CA GLY A 44 -8.51 10.43 -4.18
C GLY A 44 -9.57 10.03 -3.14
N ALA A 45 -9.68 8.72 -2.89
CA ALA A 45 -10.78 8.13 -2.13
C ALA A 45 -10.78 8.50 -0.63
N VAL A 46 -9.62 8.89 -0.07
CA VAL A 46 -9.45 9.21 1.36
C VAL A 46 -9.53 10.72 1.60
N ALA A 47 -10.13 11.49 0.68
CA ALA A 47 -10.24 12.95 0.79
C ALA A 47 -10.86 13.41 2.13
N GLN A 48 -11.95 12.77 2.56
CA GLN A 48 -12.63 13.07 3.81
C GLN A 48 -12.05 12.30 5.02
N GLY A 49 -11.06 11.44 4.79
CA GLY A 49 -10.64 10.42 5.75
C GLY A 49 -11.46 9.14 5.63
N LEU A 50 -11.19 8.19 6.53
CA LEU A 50 -11.90 6.93 6.70
C LEU A 50 -12.08 6.66 8.19
N SER A 51 -13.12 5.92 8.54
CA SER A 51 -13.41 5.56 9.94
C SER A 51 -12.80 4.24 10.37
N ALA A 52 -12.21 3.48 9.45
CA ALA A 52 -11.62 2.16 9.72
C ALA A 52 -10.52 1.82 8.70
N ILE A 53 -9.62 0.93 9.12
CA ILE A 53 -8.70 0.21 8.24
C ILE A 53 -9.29 -1.18 8.02
N ASN A 54 -9.73 -1.47 6.79
CA ASN A 54 -10.45 -2.70 6.49
C ASN A 54 -9.56 -3.94 6.32
N THR A 55 -8.24 -3.75 6.25
CA THR A 55 -7.29 -4.86 6.10
C THR A 55 -6.17 -4.71 7.11
N TYR A 56 -6.20 -5.56 8.12
CA TYR A 56 -5.17 -5.75 9.14
C TYR A 56 -5.25 -7.21 9.58
N MET A 57 -4.17 -7.97 9.41
CA MET A 57 -4.15 -9.40 9.72
C MET A 57 -4.11 -9.61 11.23
N GLY A 58 -3.26 -8.88 11.96
CA GLY A 58 -3.06 -9.06 13.39
C GLY A 58 -2.59 -10.48 13.70
N GLU A 59 -3.42 -11.25 14.39
CA GLU A 59 -3.16 -12.67 14.70
C GLU A 59 -3.68 -13.65 13.64
N ASN A 60 -4.40 -13.17 12.62
CA ASN A 60 -4.96 -14.02 11.57
C ASN A 60 -3.88 -14.46 10.57
N ASP A 61 -3.98 -15.71 10.10
CA ASP A 61 -3.09 -16.23 9.07
C ASP A 61 -3.46 -15.67 7.68
N PRO A 62 -2.49 -15.18 6.87
CA PRO A 62 -2.79 -14.67 5.53
C PRO A 62 -3.47 -15.69 4.59
N SER A 63 -3.31 -16.99 4.84
CA SER A 63 -4.03 -18.02 4.07
C SER A 63 -5.53 -18.07 4.39
N ASP A 64 -5.94 -17.72 5.61
CA ASP A 64 -7.35 -17.58 5.98
C ASP A 64 -7.96 -16.34 5.32
N TYR A 65 -7.18 -15.24 5.23
CA TYR A 65 -7.57 -14.06 4.44
C TYR A 65 -7.78 -14.38 2.96
N VAL A 66 -6.91 -15.20 2.34
CA VAL A 66 -7.09 -15.66 0.95
C VAL A 66 -8.40 -16.46 0.80
N ARG A 67 -8.69 -17.37 1.74
CA ARG A 67 -9.93 -18.16 1.71
C ARG A 67 -11.17 -17.26 1.84
N TYR A 68 -11.11 -16.26 2.72
CA TYR A 68 -12.15 -15.25 2.88
C TYR A 68 -12.39 -14.48 1.57
N VAL A 69 -11.34 -13.90 0.98
CA VAL A 69 -11.45 -13.13 -0.26
C VAL A 69 -11.94 -13.99 -1.42
N ARG A 70 -11.50 -15.26 -1.52
CA ARG A 70 -12.01 -16.18 -2.53
C ARG A 70 -13.51 -16.41 -2.39
N GLN A 71 -13.99 -16.60 -1.17
CA GLN A 71 -15.41 -16.82 -0.90
C GLN A 71 -16.24 -15.58 -1.27
N ASP A 72 -15.74 -14.39 -0.91
CA ASP A 72 -16.39 -13.12 -1.23
C ASP A 72 -16.47 -12.86 -2.74
N LEU A 73 -15.41 -13.24 -3.47
CA LEU A 73 -15.31 -13.09 -4.92
C LEU A 73 -15.84 -14.33 -5.70
N MET A 74 -16.69 -15.14 -5.07
CA MET A 74 -17.38 -16.28 -5.69
C MET A 74 -16.44 -17.28 -6.39
N GLY A 75 -15.26 -17.50 -5.82
CA GLY A 75 -14.25 -18.42 -6.32
C GLY A 75 -13.28 -17.85 -7.36
N ILE A 76 -13.47 -16.60 -7.82
CA ILE A 76 -12.65 -15.98 -8.88
C ILE A 76 -11.72 -14.94 -8.26
N THR A 77 -10.50 -15.36 -7.90
CA THR A 77 -9.48 -14.46 -7.37
C THR A 77 -8.06 -14.92 -7.75
N ARG A 78 -7.11 -13.98 -7.75
CA ARG A 78 -5.68 -14.28 -7.85
C ARG A 78 -5.13 -14.49 -6.45
N GLU A 79 -5.27 -15.71 -5.94
CA GLU A 79 -4.91 -16.10 -4.57
C GLU A 79 -3.46 -15.74 -4.22
N ASP A 80 -2.53 -15.85 -5.18
CA ASP A 80 -1.13 -15.48 -5.01
C ASP A 80 -0.95 -13.98 -4.71
N LEU A 81 -1.69 -13.12 -5.40
CA LEU A 81 -1.65 -11.67 -5.18
C LEU A 81 -2.34 -11.29 -3.86
N VAL A 82 -3.44 -11.95 -3.52
CA VAL A 82 -4.14 -11.71 -2.24
C VAL A 82 -3.26 -12.11 -1.05
N TYR A 83 -2.59 -13.26 -1.14
CA TYR A 83 -1.64 -13.70 -0.13
C TYR A 83 -0.47 -12.72 0.00
N ASP A 84 0.06 -12.26 -1.13
CA ASP A 84 1.18 -11.31 -1.16
C ASP A 84 0.81 -9.96 -0.51
N VAL A 85 -0.42 -9.48 -0.69
CA VAL A 85 -0.93 -8.31 0.05
C VAL A 85 -1.07 -8.62 1.53
N GLY A 86 -1.71 -9.75 1.88
CA GLY A 86 -1.98 -10.14 3.26
C GLY A 86 -0.71 -10.22 4.12
N ARG A 87 0.40 -10.74 3.57
CA ARG A 87 1.67 -10.86 4.31
C ARG A 87 2.45 -9.55 4.49
N HIS A 88 2.08 -8.46 3.82
CA HIS A 88 2.78 -7.17 3.91
C HIS A 88 1.94 -6.05 4.53
N VAL A 89 0.61 -6.15 4.48
CA VAL A 89 -0.29 -5.03 4.82
C VAL A 89 -0.10 -4.50 6.24
N ASP A 90 0.20 -5.37 7.21
CA ASP A 90 0.35 -4.99 8.62
C ASP A 90 1.55 -4.06 8.87
N ASP A 91 2.66 -4.23 8.15
CA ASP A 91 3.80 -3.30 8.26
C ASP A 91 3.41 -1.88 7.82
N SER A 92 2.55 -1.76 6.81
CA SER A 92 2.00 -0.46 6.40
C SER A 92 1.11 0.15 7.48
N VAL A 93 0.28 -0.66 8.14
CA VAL A 93 -0.58 -0.21 9.24
C VAL A 93 0.24 0.29 10.43
N HIS A 94 1.28 -0.46 10.83
CA HIS A 94 2.20 -0.01 11.88
C HIS A 94 2.93 1.28 11.51
N ASN A 95 3.31 1.46 10.25
CA ASN A 95 3.89 2.72 9.78
C ASN A 95 2.90 3.88 9.88
N PHE A 96 1.62 3.66 9.55
CA PHE A 96 0.59 4.70 9.71
C PHE A 96 0.43 5.13 11.17
N GLU A 97 0.37 4.19 12.11
CA GLU A 97 0.32 4.49 13.55
C GLU A 97 1.55 5.30 13.99
N ARG A 98 2.77 4.85 13.61
CA ARG A 98 4.03 5.57 13.91
C ARG A 98 4.06 6.99 13.35
N TRP A 99 3.41 7.24 12.22
CA TRP A 99 3.32 8.57 11.61
C TRP A 99 2.21 9.45 12.20
N GLY A 100 1.47 8.95 13.19
CA GLY A 100 0.51 9.72 13.97
C GLY A 100 -0.95 9.51 13.58
N LEU A 101 -1.28 8.44 12.84
CA LEU A 101 -2.67 8.02 12.70
C LEU A 101 -3.15 7.42 14.04
N PRO A 102 -4.18 8.00 14.70
CA PRO A 102 -4.73 7.41 15.92
C PRO A 102 -5.53 6.14 15.56
N ILE A 103 -5.13 5.00 16.11
CA ILE A 103 -5.78 3.69 15.97
C ILE A 103 -6.43 3.30 17.30
#